data_AF-A0A1I4RC04-F1
#
_entry.id   AF-A0A1I4RC04-F1
#
_cell.length_a   1.000
_cell.length_b   1.000
_cell.length_c   1.000
_cell.angle_alpha   90.00
_cell.angle_beta   90.00
_cell.angle_gamma   90.00
#
_symmetry.space_group_name_H-M   'P 1'
#
loop_
_entity.id
_entity.type
_entity.pdbx_description
1 polymer ?
#
loop_
_entity_poly.entity_id
_entity_poly.type
_entity_poly.pdbx_seq_one_letter_code
_entity_poly.pdbx_strand_id
1 'polypeptide(L)' 'MNKLNPAKLANSKWTALKPVNREKHFLVTEVEYDEEGVVQSCTLEAVISRREYPID' A
#
# COMPACT_ATOMS: atom_id res chain seq x y z
N MET A 1 11.48 12.44 -8.94
CA MET A 1 10.25 12.03 -8.24
C MET A 1 9.85 10.66 -8.76
N ASN A 2 9.71 9.63 -7.91
CA ASN A 2 9.33 8.29 -8.37
C ASN A 2 7.91 8.33 -8.93
N LYS A 3 7.75 8.20 -10.25
CA LYS A 3 6.43 7.99 -10.86
C LYS A 3 5.97 6.60 -10.48
N LEU A 4 5.05 6.52 -9.53
CA LEU A 4 4.34 5.28 -9.23
C LEU A 4 3.41 4.98 -10.40
N ASN A 5 3.35 3.72 -10.82
CA ASN A 5 2.38 3.26 -11.80
C ASN A 5 1.19 2.69 -11.02
N PRO A 6 0.01 3.34 -11.04
CA PRO A 6 -1.19 2.88 -10.34
C PRO A 6 -1.51 1.42 -10.62
N ALA A 7 -1.41 0.98 -11.87
CA ALA A 7 -1.72 -0.40 -12.27
C ALA A 7 -0.77 -1.46 -11.66
N LYS A 8 0.36 -1.05 -11.07
CA LYS A 8 1.32 -1.94 -10.38
C LYS A 8 1.28 -1.78 -8.86
N LEU A 9 0.30 -1.05 -8.33
CA LEU A 9 0.21 -0.78 -6.90
C LEU A 9 -0.17 -2.05 -6.13
N ALA A 10 -1.15 -2.81 -6.61
CA ALA A 10 -1.52 -4.10 -6.02
C ALA A 10 -0.33 -5.07 -5.98
N ASN A 11 -0.13 -5.73 -4.84
CA ASN A 11 1.00 -6.62 -4.52
C ASN A 11 2.39 -5.96 -4.51
N SER A 12 2.48 -4.63 -4.57
CA SER A 12 3.75 -3.94 -4.42
C SER A 12 4.20 -3.94 -2.96
N LYS A 13 5.52 -4.02 -2.73
CA LYS A 13 6.13 -4.03 -1.40
C LYS A 13 6.62 -2.63 -1.01
N TRP A 14 6.12 -2.15 0.11
CA TRP A 14 6.42 -0.83 0.66
C TRP A 14 7.24 -0.96 1.93
N THR A 15 8.16 -0.02 2.14
CA THR A 15 9.01 0.00 3.33
C THR A 15 8.84 1.33 4.04
N ALA A 16 8.37 1.28 5.29
CA ALA A 16 8.19 2.48 6.10
C ALA A 16 9.55 3.13 6.41
N LEU A 17 9.62 4.45 6.27
CA LEU A 17 10.79 5.24 6.64
C LEU A 17 11.00 5.22 8.16
N LYS A 18 9.91 5.23 8.93
CA LYS A 18 9.91 5.14 10.39
C LYS A 18 9.03 3.94 10.79
N PRO A 19 9.65 2.80 11.16
CA PRO A 19 8.89 1.64 11.64
C PRO A 19 8.10 1.97 12.90
N VAL A 20 6.84 1.53 12.96
CA VAL A 20 5.96 1.63 14.14
C VAL A 20 5.56 0.21 14.52
N ASN A 21 5.41 -0.12 15.80
CA ASN A 21 5.03 -1.47 16.24
C ASN A 21 5.93 -2.62 15.73
N ARG A 22 7.21 -2.32 15.43
CA ARG A 22 8.16 -3.25 14.78
C ARG A 22 7.76 -3.66 13.34
N GLU A 23 6.85 -2.92 12.72
CA GLU A 23 6.40 -3.10 11.35
C GLU A 23 7.18 -2.15 10.44
N LYS A 24 7.93 -2.73 9.50
CA LYS A 24 8.73 -1.99 8.53
C LYS A 24 8.32 -2.28 7.08
N HIS A 25 7.86 -3.49 6.81
CA HIS A 25 7.53 -3.96 5.47
C HIS A 25 6.04 -4.20 5.35
N PHE A 26 5.48 -3.70 4.26
CA PHE A 26 4.06 -3.73 3.97
C PHE A 26 3.84 -4.21 2.54
N LEU A 27 2.71 -4.85 2.28
CA LEU A 27 2.23 -5.19 0.95
C LEU A 27 0.94 -4.45 0.70
N VAL A 28 0.76 -3.93 -0.50
CA VAL A 28 -0.55 -3.43 -0.93
C VAL A 28 -1.40 -4.65 -1.30
N THR A 29 -2.44 -4.94 -0.53
CA THR A 29 -3.31 -6.12 -0.75
C THR A 29 -4.54 -5.78 -1.58
N GLU A 30 -5.04 -4.56 -1.47
CA GLU A 30 -6.23 -4.08 -2.17
C GLU A 30 -6.02 -2.64 -2.65
N VAL A 31 -6.62 -2.30 -3.79
CA VAL A 31 -6.58 -0.97 -4.39
C VAL A 31 -7.89 -0.73 -5.12
N GLU A 32 -8.53 0.39 -4.82
CA GLU A 32 -9.70 0.87 -5.56
C GLU A 32 -9.26 1.99 -6.52
N TYR A 33 -9.85 1.96 -7.72
CA TYR A 33 -9.62 2.97 -8.75
C TYR A 33 -10.94 3.61 -9.15
N ASP A 34 -10.89 4.90 -9.48
CA ASP A 34 -12.03 5.61 -10.04
C ASP A 34 -12.23 5.31 -11.54
N GLU A 35 -13.23 5.95 -12.14
CA GLU A 35 -13.56 5.81 -13.57
C GLU A 35 -12.42 6.28 -14.51
N GLU A 36 -11.51 7.12 -14.01
CA GLU A 36 -10.34 7.63 -14.75
C GLU A 36 -9.07 6.78 -14.50
N GLY A 37 -9.16 5.74 -13.67
CA GLY A 37 -8.04 4.85 -13.32
C GLY A 37 -7.07 5.45 -12.29
N VAL A 38 -7.50 6.48 -11.57
CA VAL A 38 -6.76 7.08 -10.45
C VAL A 38 -7.03 6.27 -9.20
N VAL A 39 -6.00 6.09 -8.36
CA VAL A 39 -6.12 5.39 -7.08
C VAL A 39 -7.00 6.21 -6.14
N GLN A 40 -8.13 5.65 -5.72
CA GLN A 40 -9.05 6.27 -4.77
C GLN A 40 -8.75 5.83 -3.33
N SER A 41 -8.42 4.56 -3.14
CA SER A 41 -8.07 4.00 -1.83
C SER A 41 -7.16 2.78 -2.01
N CYS A 42 -6.43 2.40 -0.96
CA CYS A 42 -5.69 1.15 -0.92
C CYS A 42 -5.50 0.62 0.49
N THR A 43 -5.29 -0.69 0.61
CA THR A 43 -5.02 -1.35 1.89
C THR A 43 -3.59 -1.84 1.94
N LEU A 44 -2.86 -1.43 2.98
CA LEU A 44 -1.53 -1.95 3.31
C LEU A 44 -1.63 -3.04 4.37
N GLU A 45 -1.10 -4.22 4.09
CA GLU A 45 -0.92 -5.29 5.08
C GLU A 45 0.53 -5.32 5.58
N ALA A 46 0.73 -5.23 6.90
CA ALA A 46 2.03 -5.44 7.51
C ALA A 46 2.46 -6.91 7.38
N VAL A 47 3.61 -7.16 6.76
CA VAL A 47 4.08 -8.52 6.42
C VAL A 47 4.20 -9.44 7.64
N ILE A 48 4.60 -8.88 8.78
CA ILE A 48 4.87 -9.65 10.01
C ILE A 48 3.60 -9.87 10.82
N SER A 49 2.84 -8.80 11.09
CA SER A 49 1.70 -8.84 12.00
C SER A 49 0.38 -9.15 11.29
N ARG A 50 0.35 -9.11 9.95
CA ARG A 50 -0.86 -9.20 9.12
C ARG A 50 -1.92 -8.15 9.48
N ARG A 51 -1.50 -7.03 10.08
CA ARG A 51 -2.40 -5.91 10.33
C ARG A 51 -2.64 -5.16 9.03
N GLU A 52 -3.89 -4.86 8.78
CA GLU A 52 -4.34 -4.07 7.65
C GLU A 52 -4.47 -2.59 8.04
N TYR A 53 -4.08 -1.74 7.10
CA TYR A 53 -4.11 -0.30 7.22
C TYR A 53 -4.73 0.28 5.94
N PRO A 54 -6.03 0.63 5.97
CA PRO A 54 -6.66 1.32 4.85
C PRO A 54 -6.12 2.76 4.75
N ILE A 55 -5.95 3.21 3.51
CA ILE A 55 -5.47 4.55 3.14
C ILE A 55 -6.40 5.08 2.04
N ASP A 56 -6.95 6.26 2.28
CA ASP A 56 -7.74 7.06 1.33
C ASP A 56 -6.91 8.23 0.77
#